data_AF-A0A3D1JRD7-F1
#
_entry.id   AF-A0A3D1JRD7-F1
#
_cell.length_a   1.000
_cell.length_b   1.000
_cell.length_c   1.000
_cell.angle_alpha   90.00
_cell.angle_beta   90.00
_cell.angle_gamma   90.00
#
_symmetry.space_group_name_H-M   'P 1'
#
loop_
_entity.id
_entity.type
_entity.pdbx_description
1 polymer ?
#
loop_
_entity_poly.entity_id
_entity_poly.type
_entity_poly.pdbx_seq_one_letter_code
_entity_poly.pdbx_strand_id
1 'polypeptide(L)' 'MQPGKFVSYECEGGKRLQARLAADGSTVRIRHEGGYELDHKGAGVYEGEGWQLKTQGAVELHHKGKVAARNCRAV' A
#
# COMPACT_ATOMS: atom_id res chain seq x y z
N MET A 1 -2.58 -8.49 -4.20
CA MET A 1 -3.37 -7.32 -4.65
C MET A 1 -4.17 -7.72 -5.87
N GLN A 2 -5.38 -7.18 -6.07
CA GLN A 2 -6.16 -7.38 -7.30
C GLN A 2 -6.22 -6.08 -8.10
N PRO A 3 -5.96 -6.11 -9.42
CA PRO A 3 -6.15 -4.95 -10.28
C PRO A 3 -7.62 -4.53 -10.31
N GLY A 4 -7.87 -3.23 -10.23
CA GLY A 4 -9.20 -2.64 -10.35
C GLY A 4 -10.11 -2.77 -9.12
N LYS A 5 -9.69 -3.48 -8.05
CA LYS A 5 -10.46 -3.61 -6.80
C LYS A 5 -9.65 -3.18 -5.58
N PHE A 6 -10.33 -2.58 -4.61
CA PHE A 6 -9.73 -2.34 -3.29
C PHE A 6 -9.65 -3.66 -2.53
N VAL A 7 -8.45 -4.01 -2.12
CA VAL A 7 -8.17 -5.10 -1.19
C VAL A 7 -7.97 -4.49 0.18
N SER A 8 -8.67 -5.00 1.19
CA SER A 8 -8.49 -4.60 2.58
C SER A 8 -7.35 -5.38 3.19
N TYR A 9 -6.58 -4.72 4.04
CA TYR A 9 -5.46 -5.28 4.76
C TYR A 9 -5.59 -4.94 6.24
N GLU A 10 -5.46 -5.95 7.09
CA GLU A 10 -5.25 -5.78 8.52
C GLU A 10 -3.76 -5.84 8.81
N CYS A 11 -3.28 -4.81 9.49
CA CYS A 11 -1.89 -4.63 9.85
C CYS A 11 -1.71 -4.72 11.36
N GLU A 12 -0.47 -4.90 11.79
CA GLU A 12 -0.13 -4.94 13.20
C GLU A 12 -0.55 -3.64 13.93
N GLY A 13 -0.93 -3.77 15.21
CA GLY A 13 -1.42 -2.65 16.01
C GLY A 13 -2.85 -2.22 15.69
N GLY A 14 -3.66 -3.10 15.06
CA GLY A 14 -5.06 -2.84 14.74
C GLY A 14 -5.28 -1.85 13.59
N LYS A 15 -4.22 -1.56 12.82
CA LYS A 15 -4.30 -0.64 11.68
C LYS A 15 -4.95 -1.32 10.49
N ARG A 16 -5.71 -0.54 9.72
CA ARG A 16 -6.31 -0.98 8.46
C ARG A 16 -5.76 -0.17 7.30
N LEU A 17 -5.40 -0.88 6.24
CA LEU A 17 -4.94 -0.34 4.98
C LEU A 17 -5.83 -0.92 3.88
N GLN A 18 -6.35 -0.09 2.99
CA GLN A 18 -6.91 -0.59 1.73
C GLN A 18 -5.98 -0.22 0.59
N ALA A 19 -5.72 -1.13 -0.33
CA ALA A 19 -4.93 -0.86 -1.51
C ALA A 19 -5.66 -1.35 -2.77
N ARG A 20 -5.72 -0.51 -3.80
CA ARG A 20 -6.23 -0.85 -5.12
C ARG A 20 -5.12 -0.67 -6.13
N LEU A 21 -4.73 -1.75 -6.78
CA LEU A 21 -3.81 -1.69 -7.90
C LEU A 21 -4.55 -1.18 -9.15
N ALA A 22 -3.94 -0.27 -9.90
CA ALA A 22 -4.45 0.14 -11.21
C ALA A 22 -4.47 -1.06 -12.17
N ALA A 23 -5.29 -0.99 -13.23
CA ALA A 23 -5.49 -2.12 -14.14
C ALA A 23 -4.20 -2.48 -14.93
N ASP A 24 -3.39 -1.47 -15.20
CA ASP A 24 -2.07 -1.55 -15.84
C ASP A 24 -0.94 -1.84 -14.84
N GLY A 25 -1.23 -1.85 -13.54
CA GLY A 25 -0.24 -2.03 -12.47
C GLY A 25 0.75 -0.86 -12.32
N SER A 26 0.51 0.27 -12.99
CA SER A 26 1.42 1.42 -12.98
C SER A 26 1.36 2.19 -11.67
N THR A 27 0.18 2.22 -11.03
CA THR A 27 -0.05 2.90 -9.76
C THR A 27 -0.83 2.03 -8.80
N VAL A 28 -0.72 2.36 -7.51
CA VAL A 28 -1.58 1.81 -6.46
C VAL A 28 -2.21 2.96 -5.69
N ARG A 29 -3.52 2.87 -5.48
CA ARG A 29 -4.23 3.80 -4.61
C ARG A 29 -4.39 3.18 -3.23
N ILE A 30 -3.75 3.77 -2.24
CA ILE A 30 -3.87 3.36 -0.84
C ILE A 30 -4.91 4.21 -0.12
N ARG A 31 -5.57 3.61 0.87
CA ARG A 31 -6.41 4.30 1.84
C ARG A 31 -5.94 3.97 3.25
N HIS A 32 -5.36 4.96 3.91
CA HIS A 32 -4.93 4.89 5.29
C HIS A 32 -5.11 6.29 5.90
N GLU A 33 -6.21 6.50 6.64
CA GLU A 33 -6.69 7.80 7.16
C GLU A 33 -7.05 8.86 6.09
N GLY A 34 -6.52 8.73 4.87
CA GLY A 34 -6.84 9.47 3.66
C GLY A 34 -6.62 8.58 2.42
N GLY A 35 -6.83 9.10 1.21
CA GLY A 35 -6.61 8.37 -0.04
C GLY A 35 -5.44 8.94 -0.83
N TYR A 36 -4.41 8.13 -1.07
CA TYR A 36 -3.18 8.55 -1.74
C TYR A 36 -2.91 7.66 -2.95
N GLU A 37 -2.36 8.23 -4.01
CA GLU A 37 -1.95 7.51 -5.21
C GLU A 37 -0.42 7.42 -5.25
N LEU A 38 0.10 6.21 -5.45
CA LEU A 38 1.52 5.91 -5.44
C LEU A 38 1.92 5.31 -6.78
N ASP A 39 3.03 5.76 -7.33
CA ASP A 39 3.59 5.25 -8.58
C ASP A 39 4.43 4.01 -8.33
N HIS A 40 4.29 3.00 -9.18
CA HIS A 40 5.11 1.81 -9.14
C HIS A 40 6.55 2.14 -9.54
N LYS A 41 7.49 1.90 -8.64
CA LYS A 41 8.93 2.11 -8.85
C LYS A 41 9.66 0.82 -9.25
N GLY A 42 8.94 -0.29 -9.35
CA GLY A 42 9.50 -1.62 -9.59
C GLY A 42 9.70 -2.41 -8.30
N ALA A 43 10.01 -3.70 -8.44
CA ALA A 43 10.23 -4.64 -7.33
C ALA A 43 9.08 -4.65 -6.28
N GLY A 44 7.83 -4.36 -6.68
CA GLY A 44 6.71 -4.30 -5.75
C GLY A 44 6.79 -3.15 -4.75
N VAL A 45 7.48 -2.06 -5.10
CA VAL A 45 7.56 -0.82 -4.33
C VAL A 45 6.77 0.26 -5.06
N TYR A 46 5.88 0.94 -4.34
CA TYR A 46 5.11 2.06 -4.84
C TYR A 46 5.38 3.30 -3.99
N GLU A 47 5.61 4.45 -4.60
CA GLU A 47 5.98 5.69 -3.92
C GLU A 47 5.20 6.89 -4.46
N GLY A 48 4.77 7.78 -3.55
CA GLY A 48 4.03 9.00 -3.90
C GLY A 48 3.73 9.83 -2.66
N GLU A 49 3.81 11.16 -2.77
CA GLU A 49 3.48 12.10 -1.67
C GLU A 49 4.16 11.81 -0.31
N GLY A 50 5.37 11.22 -0.33
CA GLY A 50 6.10 10.82 0.87
C GLY A 50 5.64 9.50 1.50
N TRP A 51 4.65 8.84 0.91
CA TRP A 51 4.24 7.47 1.21
C TRP A 51 5.01 6.48 0.36
N GLN A 52 5.33 5.33 0.95
CA GLN A 52 5.99 4.22 0.28
C GLN A 52 5.32 2.91 0.71
N LEU A 53 4.68 2.23 -0.23
CA LEU A 53 4.10 0.90 -0.04
C LEU A 53 5.07 -0.14 -0.59
N LYS A 54 5.50 -1.05 0.28
CA LYS A 54 6.30 -2.22 -0.10
C LYS A 54 5.39 -3.44 -0.05
N THR A 55 5.36 -4.20 -1.12
CA THR A 55 4.54 -5.41 -1.23
C THR A 55 5.36 -6.67 -1.52
N GLN A 56 6.68 -6.54 -1.58
CA GLN A 56 7.59 -7.66 -1.75
C GLN A 56 7.83 -8.36 -0.40
N GLY A 57 7.28 -9.56 -0.23
CA GLY A 57 7.32 -10.29 1.04
C GLY A 57 6.12 -9.94 1.92
N ALA A 58 6.32 -9.09 2.93
CA ALA A 58 5.25 -8.57 3.77
C ALA A 58 4.78 -7.20 3.26
N VAL A 59 3.47 -6.94 3.32
CA VAL A 59 2.94 -5.62 2.96
C VAL A 59 3.26 -4.63 4.09
N GLU A 60 4.01 -3.59 3.76
CA GLU A 60 4.42 -2.55 4.69
C GLU A 60 4.21 -1.18 4.06
N LEU A 61 3.72 -0.24 4.87
CA LEU A 61 3.50 1.14 4.49
C LEU A 61 4.40 2.05 5.32
N HIS A 62 5.20 2.85 4.64
CA HIS A 62 6.06 3.86 5.24
C HIS A 62 5.56 5.25 4.85
N HIS A 63 5.72 6.22 5.76
CA HIS A 63 5.47 7.63 5.52
C HIS A 63 6.69 8.42 5.96
N LYS A 64 7.33 9.14 5.03
CA LYS A 64 8.55 9.94 5.26
C LYS A 64 9.65 9.13 5.98
N GLY A 65 9.83 7.87 5.56
CA GLY A 65 10.81 6.94 6.13
C GLY A 65 10.39 6.25 7.45
N LYS A 66 9.28 6.64 8.08
CA LYS A 66 8.75 5.98 9.28
C LYS A 66 7.75 4.90 8.91
N VAL A 67 7.78 3.78 9.62
CA VAL A 67 6.79 2.71 9.45
C VAL A 67 5.42 3.22 9.93
N ALA A 68 4.49 3.40 8.99
CA ALA A 68 3.11 3.77 9.27
C ALA A 68 2.27 2.52 9.55
N ALA A 69 2.41 1.46 8.75
CA ALA A 69 1.80 0.17 8.98
C ALA A 69 2.75 -0.95 8.54
N ARG A 70 2.79 -2.07 9.27
CA ARG A 70 3.66 -3.20 8.94
C ARG A 70 2.92 -4.51 9.06
N ASN A 71 3.48 -5.53 8.41
CA ASN A 71 2.99 -6.91 8.46
C ASN A 71 1.50 -7.02 8.07
N CYS A 72 1.10 -6.24 7.07
CA CYS A 72 -0.27 -6.15 6.62
C CYS A 72 -0.66 -7.42 5.85
N ARG A 73 -1.81 -7.99 6.20
CA ARG A 73 -2.37 -9.20 5.58
C ARG A 73 -3.71 -8.89 4.96
N ALA A 74 -3.93 -9.37 3.74
CA ALA A 74 -5.19 -9.18 3.05
C ALA A 74 -6.32 -9.91 3.80
N VAL A 75 -7.46 -9.24 3.95
CA VAL A 75 -8.69 -9.75 4.58
C VAL A 75 -9.91 -9.49 3.71
#